data_AF-A0A2M8PPJ2-F1
#
_entry.id   AF-A0A2M8PPJ2-F1
#
_cell.length_a   1.000
_cell.length_b   1.000
_cell.length_c   1.000
_cell.angle_alpha   90.00
_cell.angle_beta   90.00
_cell.angle_gamma   90.00
#
_symmetry.space_group_name_H-M   'P 1'
#
loop_
_entity.id
_entity.type
_entity.pdbx_description
1 polymer ?
#
loop_
_entity_poly.entity_id
_entity_poly.type
_entity_poly.pdbx_seq_one_letter_code
_entity_poly.pdbx_strand_id
1 'polypeptide(L)' 'TGATTCVLIDTQNGSQQWSTVGASTNIIEASWLALADSVEYGLVCVEKISV' A
#
# COMPACT_ATOMS: atom_id res chain seq x y z
N THR A 1 -20.44 6.36 17.50
CA THR A 1 -20.12 5.28 16.55
C THR A 1 -18.74 5.58 15.97
N GLY A 2 -17.71 4.85 16.38
CA GLY A 2 -16.36 4.99 15.81
C GLY A 2 -16.14 3.88 14.79
N ALA A 3 -16.40 4.16 13.51
CA ALA A 3 -16.15 3.20 12.45
C ALA A 3 -14.72 3.40 11.91
N THR A 4 -13.94 2.32 11.89
CA THR A 4 -12.62 2.31 11.23
C THR A 4 -12.82 2.08 9.75
N THR A 5 -12.28 2.97 8.93
CA THR A 5 -12.23 2.84 7.47
C THR A 5 -10.97 2.07 7.09
N CYS A 6 -11.13 0.98 6.34
CA CYS A 6 -10.03 0.19 5.79
C CYS A 6 -9.98 0.38 4.28
N VAL A 7 -8.84 0.84 3.76
CA VAL A 7 -8.57 1.06 2.34
C VAL A 7 -7.57 0.01 1.87
N LEU A 8 -7.91 -0.70 0.80
CA LEU A 8 -7.04 -1.66 0.13
C LEU A 8 -6.55 -1.07 -1.18
N ILE A 9 -5.24 -1.10 -1.41
CA ILE A 9 -4.61 -0.66 -2.66
C ILE A 9 -3.90 -1.86 -3.28
N ASP A 10 -4.29 -2.21 -4.51
CA ASP A 10 -3.58 -3.16 -5.35
C ASP A 10 -2.63 -2.40 -6.27
N THR A 11 -1.38 -2.84 -6.32
CA THR A 11 -0.33 -2.25 -7.16
C THR A 11 0.37 -3.33 -7.95
N GLN A 12 0.66 -3.07 -9.22
CA GLN A 12 1.47 -3.94 -10.05
C GLN A 12 2.55 -3.15 -10.77
N ASN A 13 3.72 -3.76 -10.96
CA ASN A 13 4.79 -3.26 -11.79
C ASN A 13 5.25 -4.36 -12.74
N GLY A 14 4.43 -4.67 -13.77
CA GLY A 14 4.72 -5.56 -14.90
C GLY A 14 5.08 -7.02 -14.58
N SER A 15 6.13 -7.22 -13.78
CA SER A 15 6.66 -8.47 -13.26
C SER A 15 6.12 -8.86 -11.88
N GLN A 16 5.65 -7.90 -11.07
CA GLN A 16 5.23 -8.16 -9.68
C GLN A 16 3.91 -7.47 -9.36
N GLN A 17 3.14 -8.07 -8.47
CA GLN A 17 1.89 -7.54 -7.94
C GLN A 17 1.90 -7.67 -6.41
N TRP A 18 1.44 -6.62 -5.74
CA TRP A 18 1.29 -6.61 -4.29
C TRP A 18 0.09 -5.76 -3.89
N SER A 19 -0.37 -5.99 -2.66
CA SER A 19 -1.50 -5.29 -2.08
C SER A 19 -1.11 -4.72 -0.73
N THR A 20 -1.59 -3.52 -0.43
CA THR A 20 -1.39 -2.87 0.87
C THR A 20 -2.72 -2.44 1.46
N VAL A 21 -2.77 -2.36 2.80
CA VAL A 21 -3.98 -1.99 3.54
C VAL A 21 -3.66 -0.87 4.50
N GLY A 22 -4.41 0.23 4.41
CA GLY A 22 -4.36 1.33 5.36
C GLY A 22 -5.66 1.42 6.14
N ALA A 23 -5.58 1.58 7.46
CA ALA A 23 -6.74 1.65 8.34
C ALA A 23 -6.70 2.91 9.21
N SER A 24 -7.74 3.73 9.13
CA SER A 24 -7.90 4.93 9.96
C SER A 24 -9.38 5.29 10.12
N THR A 25 -9.70 6.15 11.08
CA THR A 25 -11.02 6.78 11.20
C THR A 25 -11.28 7.80 10.08
N ASN A 26 -10.25 8.24 9.36
CA ASN A 26 -10.34 9.15 8.22
C ASN A 26 -9.90 8.46 6.92
N ILE A 27 -10.72 8.57 5.88
CA ILE A 27 -10.44 7.97 4.56
C ILE A 27 -9.17 8.53 3.91
N ILE A 28 -8.85 9.81 4.09
CA ILE A 28 -7.65 10.45 3.53
C ILE A 28 -6.39 9.82 4.15
N GLU A 29 -6.39 9.66 5.47
CA GLU A 29 -5.26 9.06 6.19
C GLU A 29 -5.13 7.57 5.87
N ALA A 30 -6.23 6.82 5.86
CA ALA A 30 -6.23 5.41 5.46
C ALA A 30 -5.67 5.22 4.04
N SER A 31 -6.03 6.11 3.12
CA SER A 31 -5.53 6.09 1.74
C SER A 31 -4.04 6.43 1.67
N TRP A 32 -3.57 7.42 2.43
CA TRP A 32 -2.16 7.78 2.48
C TRP A 32 -1.28 6.64 3.02
N LEU A 33 -1.72 6.00 4.11
CA LEU A 33 -1.02 4.84 4.69
C LEU A 33 -0.89 3.71 3.68
N ALA A 34 -2.00 3.30 3.06
CA ALA A 34 -1.98 2.24 2.05
C ALA A 34 -1.06 2.60 0.86
N LEU A 35 -1.09 3.85 0.42
CA LEU A 35 -0.32 4.29 -0.75
C LEU A 35 1.17 4.37 -0.46
N ALA A 36 1.56 4.97 0.67
CA ALA A 36 2.94 5.09 1.10
C ALA A 36 3.58 3.70 1.26
N ASP A 37 2.90 2.78 1.96
CA ASP A 37 3.34 1.39 2.12
C ASP A 37 3.48 0.69 0.77
N SER A 38 2.58 0.95 -0.18
CA SER A 38 2.65 0.34 -1.51
C SER A 38 3.90 0.78 -2.26
N VAL A 39 4.20 2.08 -2.24
CA VAL A 39 5.38 2.63 -2.91
C VAL A 39 6.67 2.15 -2.24
N GLU A 40 6.71 2.15 -0.91
CA GLU A 40 7.87 1.64 -0.15
C GLU A 40 8.13 0.16 -0.46
N TYR A 41 7.08 -0.67 -0.45
CA TYR A 41 7.20 -2.08 -0.84
C TYR A 41 7.68 -2.23 -2.29
N GLY A 42 7.14 -1.44 -3.21
CA GLY A 42 7.56 -1.44 -4.61
C GLY A 42 9.04 -1.12 -4.79
N LEU A 43 9.56 -0.13 -4.06
CA LEU A 43 10.98 0.25 -4.10
C LEU A 43 11.89 -0.83 -3.51
N VAL A 44 11.51 -1.39 -2.34
CA VAL A 44 12.28 -2.47 -1.69
C VAL A 44 12.30 -3.74 -2.54
N CYS A 45 11.18 -4.08 -3.20
CA CYS A 45 11.11 -5.28 -4.04
C CYS A 45 11.84 -5.13 -5.39
N VAL A 46 11.93 -3.93 -5.95
CA VAL A 46 12.74 -3.66 -7.16
C VAL A 46 14.22 -3.91 -6.90
N GLU A 47 14.72 -3.64 -5.69
CA GLU A 47 16.14 -3.85 -5.35
C GLU A 47 16.53 -5.33 -5.30
N LYS A 48 15.58 -6.24 -5.01
CA LYS A 48 15.85 -7.69 -4.96
C LYS A 48 16.08 -8.35 -6.32
N ILE A 49 15.85 -7.66 -7.44
CA ILE A 49 15.98 -8.24 -8.80
C ILE A 49 17.39 -8.06 -9.42
N SER A 50 18.32 -7.36 -8.75
CA SER A 50 19.66 -7.08 -9.33
C SER A 50 20.83 -7.89 -8.77
N VAL A 51 20.63 -9.10 -8.22
CA VAL A 51 21.73 -10.00 -7.80
C VAL A 51 21.48 -11.45 -8.23
#